data_AF-A0A2T0QMK0-F1
#
_entry.id   AF-A0A2T0QMK0-F1
#
_cell.length_a   1.000
_cell.length_b   1.000
_cell.length_c   1.000
_cell.angle_alpha   90.00
_cell.angle_beta   90.00
_cell.angle_gamma   90.00
#
_symmetry.space_group_name_H-M   'P 1'
#
loop_
_entity.id
_entity.type
_entity.pdbx_description
1 polymer ?
#
loop_
_entity_poly.entity_id
_entity_poly.type
_entity_poly.pdbx_seq_one_letter_code
_entity_poly.pdbx_strand_id
1 'polypeptide(L)'
;MTNVPATSSQTEVAEPTLTLSLRIENYYVDDGDEVVTDIRNITVPAPNTDDENADAYHDWAEAVIRPLTGTGRTAGHATYDAQVTACDDPAMLNRRFSFGY
;
A
#
# COMPACT_ATOMS: atom_id res chain seq x y z
N MET A 1 25.63 42.97 16.68
CA MET A 1 24.97 42.04 15.74
C MET A 1 25.60 40.67 15.95
N THR A 2 24.92 39.76 16.64
CA THR A 2 25.30 38.34 16.63
C THR A 2 24.00 37.55 16.68
N ASN A 3 23.52 37.17 15.50
CA ASN A 3 22.36 36.29 15.36
C ASN A 3 22.88 34.86 15.48
N VAL A 4 22.49 34.16 16.53
CA VAL A 4 22.79 32.73 16.70
C VAL A 4 21.71 31.97 15.93
N PRO A 5 22.04 31.08 14.98
CA PRO A 5 21.02 30.23 14.37
C PRO A 5 20.55 29.20 15.41
N ALA A 6 19.26 29.23 15.73
CA ALA A 6 18.61 28.15 16.46
C ALA A 6 18.64 26.90 15.57
N THR A 7 19.44 25.91 15.94
CA THR A 7 19.30 24.56 15.41
C THR A 7 17.98 24.00 15.94
N SER A 8 16.94 24.08 15.13
CA SER A 8 15.70 23.35 15.37
C SER A 8 16.02 21.86 15.29
N SER A 9 16.09 21.19 16.44
CA SER A 9 16.02 19.74 16.52
C SER A 9 14.61 19.31 16.09
N GLN A 10 14.41 19.06 14.80
CA GLN A 10 13.28 18.24 14.36
C GLN A 10 13.59 16.81 14.81
N THR A 11 12.91 16.36 15.85
CA THR A 11 12.76 14.94 16.14
C THR A 11 12.02 14.34 14.95
N GLU A 12 12.74 13.70 14.05
CA GLU A 12 12.17 12.86 12.99
C GLU A 12 11.44 11.71 13.69
N VAL A 13 10.13 11.84 13.87
CA VAL A 13 9.29 10.74 14.33
C VAL A 13 9.24 9.77 13.17
N ALA A 14 10.00 8.67 13.24
CA ALA A 14 9.93 7.63 12.23
C ALA A 14 8.46 7.21 12.08
N GLU A 15 7.88 7.34 10.89
CA GLU A 15 6.52 6.88 10.64
C GLU A 15 6.46 5.37 10.93
N PRO A 16 5.42 4.89 11.62
CA PRO A 16 5.27 3.47 11.88
C PRO A 16 5.30 2.71 10.55
N THR A 17 5.98 1.58 10.52
CA THR A 17 6.07 0.73 9.33
C THR A 17 5.52 -0.66 9.63
N LEU A 18 5.07 -1.33 8.59
CA LEU A 18 4.56 -2.70 8.61
C LEU A 18 5.37 -3.57 7.66
N THR A 19 5.66 -4.79 8.07
CA THR A 19 6.25 -5.81 7.20
C THR A 19 5.17 -6.76 6.74
N LEU A 20 4.84 -6.72 5.44
CA LEU A 20 3.77 -7.52 4.87
C LEU A 20 4.19 -8.33 3.64
N SER A 21 3.42 -9.38 3.37
CA SER A 21 3.48 -10.16 2.14
C SER A 21 2.13 -10.09 1.45
N LEU A 22 2.14 -9.95 0.12
CA LEU A 22 0.95 -9.80 -0.70
C LEU A 22 0.87 -10.93 -1.72
N ARG A 23 -0.36 -11.41 -1.95
CA ARG A 23 -0.73 -12.12 -3.16
C ARG A 23 -1.56 -11.16 -4.00
N ILE A 24 -1.11 -10.90 -5.21
CA ILE A 24 -1.72 -9.97 -6.15
C ILE A 24 -2.33 -10.78 -7.29
N GLU A 25 -3.58 -10.49 -7.62
CA GLU A 25 -4.32 -11.09 -8.72
C GLU A 25 -4.79 -9.94 -9.63
N ASN A 26 -4.24 -9.88 -10.83
CA ASN A 26 -4.60 -8.88 -11.84
C ASN A 26 -5.41 -9.56 -12.94
N TYR A 27 -6.60 -9.04 -13.19
CA TYR A 27 -7.47 -9.52 -14.26
C TYR A 27 -7.65 -8.43 -15.33
N TYR A 28 -7.36 -8.79 -16.58
CA TYR A 28 -7.44 -7.89 -17.73
C TYR A 28 -8.59 -8.35 -18.63
N VAL A 29 -9.75 -7.73 -18.48
CA VAL A 29 -11.02 -8.19 -19.08
C VAL A 29 -10.93 -8.25 -20.61
N ASP A 30 -10.29 -7.25 -21.21
CA ASP A 30 -10.21 -7.12 -22.68
C ASP A 30 -9.35 -8.22 -23.33
N ASP A 31 -8.37 -8.74 -22.60
CA ASP A 31 -7.49 -9.83 -23.06
C ASP A 31 -7.94 -11.21 -22.52
N GLY A 32 -8.77 -11.23 -21.46
CA GLY A 32 -9.13 -12.43 -20.71
C GLY A 32 -7.98 -13.01 -19.88
N ASP A 33 -6.90 -12.25 -19.71
CA ASP A 33 -5.69 -12.68 -19.03
C ASP A 33 -5.78 -12.47 -17.51
N GLU A 34 -5.29 -13.45 -16.76
CA GLU A 34 -5.07 -13.35 -15.31
C GLU A 34 -3.58 -13.49 -14.99
N VAL A 35 -3.05 -12.58 -14.18
CA VAL A 35 -1.66 -12.62 -13.73
C VAL A 35 -1.64 -12.62 -12.21
N VAL A 36 -1.01 -13.65 -11.63
CA VAL A 36 -0.83 -13.79 -10.18
C VAL A 36 0.63 -13.50 -9.81
N THR A 37 0.84 -12.62 -8.84
CA THR A 37 2.17 -12.24 -8.34
C THR A 37 2.22 -12.33 -6.82
N ASP A 38 3.26 -12.96 -6.28
CA ASP A 38 3.52 -12.98 -4.83
C ASP A 38 4.67 -12.03 -4.49
N ILE A 39 4.42 -11.12 -3.55
CA ILE A 39 5.42 -10.24 -2.94
C ILE A 39 5.60 -10.66 -1.49
N ARG A 40 6.84 -10.76 -1.02
CA ARG A 40 7.15 -11.25 0.33
C ARG A 40 8.00 -10.27 1.13
N ASN A 41 7.64 -10.12 2.41
CA ASN A 41 8.41 -9.41 3.43
C ASN A 41 8.83 -8.00 3.00
N ILE A 42 7.90 -7.24 2.43
CA ILE A 42 8.12 -5.84 2.10
C ILE A 42 7.79 -4.96 3.30
N THR A 43 8.59 -3.93 3.52
CA THR A 43 8.32 -2.91 4.54
C THR A 43 7.63 -1.72 3.88
N VAL A 44 6.48 -1.35 4.41
CA VAL A 44 5.68 -0.22 3.95
C VAL A 44 5.31 0.70 5.12
N PRO A 45 4.99 1.98 4.88
CA PRO A 45 4.37 2.81 5.91
C PRO A 45 3.09 2.15 6.42
N ALA A 46 2.84 2.19 7.73
CA ALA A 46 1.57 1.78 8.30
C ALA A 46 0.47 2.78 7.90
N PRO A 47 -0.80 2.36 7.79
CA PRO A 47 -1.89 3.29 7.59
C PRO A 47 -2.02 4.23 8.80
N ASN A 48 -2.46 5.46 8.55
CA ASN A 48 -2.66 6.46 9.62
C ASN A 48 -3.87 6.15 10.52
N THR A 49 -4.68 5.16 10.15
CA THR A 49 -5.90 4.74 10.84
C THR A 49 -6.16 3.26 10.53
N ASP A 50 -6.75 2.55 11.48
CA ASP A 50 -7.17 1.15 11.29
C ASP A 50 -8.59 1.04 10.71
N ASP A 51 -9.33 2.16 10.62
CA ASP A 51 -10.68 2.22 10.05
C ASP A 51 -10.61 2.13 8.52
N GLU A 52 -10.98 0.96 7.99
CA GLU A 52 -10.98 0.64 6.56
C GLU A 52 -11.95 1.52 5.74
N ASN A 53 -12.92 2.16 6.37
CA ASN A 53 -13.88 3.05 5.70
C ASN A 53 -13.42 4.51 5.69
N ALA A 54 -12.32 4.84 6.38
CA ALA A 54 -11.80 6.19 6.41
C ALA A 54 -11.08 6.52 5.09
N ASP A 55 -11.32 7.72 4.55
CA ASP A 55 -10.65 8.22 3.35
C ASP A 55 -9.12 8.11 3.47
N ALA A 56 -8.57 8.39 4.66
CA ALA A 56 -7.14 8.26 4.92
C ALA A 56 -6.58 6.84 4.76
N TYR A 57 -7.39 5.80 5.02
CA TYR A 57 -7.00 4.40 4.79
C TYR A 57 -7.02 4.07 3.30
N HIS A 58 -8.03 4.56 2.59
CA HIS A 58 -8.13 4.39 1.13
C HIS A 58 -7.00 5.12 0.39
N ASP A 59 -6.71 6.36 0.77
CA ASP A 59 -5.59 7.16 0.26
C ASP A 59 -4.25 6.46 0.51
N TRP A 60 -4.08 5.89 1.70
CA TRP A 60 -2.90 5.07 2.01
C TRP A 60 -2.82 3.84 1.10
N ALA A 61 -3.91 3.10 0.90
CA ALA A 61 -3.92 1.91 0.04
C ALA A 61 -3.60 2.26 -1.43
N GLU A 62 -4.14 3.37 -1.93
CA GLU A 62 -3.83 3.93 -3.25
C GLU A 62 -2.36 4.35 -3.38
N ALA A 63 -1.77 4.95 -2.34
CA ALA A 63 -0.39 5.40 -2.38
C ALA A 63 0.64 4.28 -2.17
N VAL A 64 0.30 3.27 -1.37
CA VAL A 64 1.25 2.26 -0.87
C VAL A 64 1.03 0.90 -1.52
N ILE A 65 -0.20 0.41 -1.56
CA ILE A 65 -0.51 -0.95 -2.04
C ILE A 65 -0.71 -0.97 -3.55
N ARG A 66 -1.44 -0.01 -4.12
CA ARG A 66 -1.74 0.02 -5.56
C ARG A 66 -0.49 -0.02 -6.45
N PRO A 67 0.61 0.73 -6.19
CA PRO A 67 1.81 0.64 -7.02
C PRO A 67 2.45 -0.76 -7.00
N LEU A 68 2.25 -1.53 -5.93
CA LEU A 68 2.79 -2.88 -5.78
C LEU A 68 2.05 -3.91 -6.61
N THR A 69 0.80 -3.64 -7.02
CA THR A 69 0.06 -4.56 -7.90
C THR A 69 0.65 -4.63 -9.31
N GLY A 70 1.64 -3.78 -9.61
CA GLY A 70 2.29 -3.75 -10.91
C GLY A 70 1.39 -3.13 -11.97
N THR A 71 0.64 -2.06 -11.60
CA THR A 71 -0.25 -1.31 -12.49
C THR A 71 0.47 -0.87 -13.77
N GLY A 72 0.45 -1.73 -14.78
CA GLY A 72 1.09 -1.52 -16.08
C GLY A 72 0.09 -1.22 -17.20
N ARG A 73 -1.19 -1.52 -16.99
CA ARG A 73 -2.27 -1.25 -17.95
C ARG A 73 -3.21 -0.19 -17.38
N THR A 74 -3.10 1.02 -17.89
CA THR A 74 -3.95 2.17 -17.52
C THR A 74 -5.11 2.40 -18.48
N ALA A 75 -5.25 1.53 -19.49
CA ALA A 75 -6.31 1.56 -20.48
C ALA A 75 -7.03 0.21 -20.51
N GLY A 76 -8.35 0.25 -20.66
CA GLY A 76 -9.21 -0.94 -20.66
C GLY A 76 -9.80 -1.26 -19.29
N HIS A 77 -10.62 -2.29 -19.25
CA HIS A 77 -11.23 -2.79 -18.01
C HIS A 77 -10.25 -3.73 -17.32
N ALA A 78 -9.75 -3.30 -16.16
CA ALA A 78 -8.80 -4.09 -15.37
C ALA A 78 -9.16 -4.07 -13.89
N THR A 79 -8.97 -5.20 -13.22
CA THR A 79 -9.10 -5.36 -11.78
C THR A 79 -7.76 -5.76 -11.19
N TYR A 80 -7.38 -5.11 -10.11
CA TYR A 80 -6.13 -5.32 -9.38
C TYR A 80 -6.46 -5.63 -7.93
N ASP A 81 -6.38 -6.89 -7.55
CA ASP A 81 -6.68 -7.33 -6.20
C ASP A 81 -5.38 -7.69 -5.47
N ALA A 82 -5.20 -7.16 -4.25
CA ALA A 82 -4.07 -7.48 -3.38
C ALA A 82 -4.58 -8.04 -2.05
N GLN A 83 -4.18 -9.26 -1.70
CA GLN A 83 -4.47 -9.90 -0.43
C GLN A 83 -3.22 -9.95 0.45
N VAL A 84 -3.33 -9.51 1.70
CA VAL A 84 -2.28 -9.68 2.70
C VAL A 84 -2.22 -11.14 3.15
N THR A 85 -1.10 -11.80 2.88
CA THR A 85 -0.86 -13.22 3.21
C THR A 85 -0.01 -13.41 4.47
N ALA A 86 0.77 -12.40 4.84
CA ALA A 86 1.49 -12.32 6.11
C ALA A 86 1.66 -10.85 6.49
N CYS A 87 1.60 -10.53 7.78
CA CYS A 87 1.87 -9.20 8.31
C CYS A 87 2.37 -9.32 9.76
N ASP A 88 3.24 -8.41 10.19
CA ASP A 88 3.65 -8.26 11.59
C ASP A 88 2.53 -7.68 12.47
N ASP A 89 1.65 -6.87 11.88
CA ASP A 89 0.36 -6.52 12.47
C ASP A 89 -0.72 -7.59 12.13
N PRO A 90 -1.24 -8.34 13.12
CA PRO A 90 -2.28 -9.34 12.91
C PRO A 90 -3.59 -8.77 12.36
N ALA A 91 -3.89 -7.50 12.62
CA ALA A 91 -5.12 -6.85 12.14
C ALA A 91 -5.16 -6.76 10.62
N MET A 92 -3.99 -6.76 9.96
CA MET A 92 -3.84 -6.67 8.51
C MET A 92 -3.92 -8.03 7.81
N LEU A 93 -3.80 -9.15 8.54
CA LEU A 93 -3.79 -10.48 7.94
C LEU A 93 -5.14 -10.78 7.23
N ASN A 94 -5.07 -11.31 6.01
CA ASN A 94 -6.21 -11.58 5.13
C ASN A 94 -7.01 -10.36 4.65
N ARG A 95 -6.56 -9.13 4.93
CA ARG A 95 -7.16 -7.94 4.32
C ARG A 95 -6.99 -7.96 2.80
N ARG A 96 -7.97 -7.39 2.10
CA ARG A 96 -8.02 -7.31 0.65
C ARG A 96 -8.18 -5.86 0.20
N PHE A 97 -7.41 -5.49 -0.80
CA PHE A 97 -7.47 -4.20 -1.47
C PHE A 97 -7.79 -4.45 -2.93
N SER A 98 -8.89 -3.88 -3.41
CA SER A 98 -9.30 -3.98 -4.81
C SER A 98 -9.21 -2.60 -5.45
N PHE A 99 -8.52 -2.53 -6.58
CA PHE A 99 -8.42 -1.33 -7.40
C PHE A 99 -8.92 -1.67 -8.81
N GLY A 100 -9.54 -0.72 -9.48
CA GLY A 100 -10.07 -0.94 -10.82
C GLY A 100 -10.08 0.33 -11.65
N TYR A 101 -10.12 0.15 -12.97
CA TYR A 101 -10.33 1.20 -13.97
C TYR A 101 -11.47 0.82 -14.91
#